data_AF-A0A973CXI2-F1
#
_entry.id   AF-A0A973CXI2-F1
#
_cell.length_a   1.000
_cell.length_b   1.000
_cell.length_c   1.000
_cell.angle_alpha   90.00
_cell.angle_beta   90.00
_cell.angle_gamma   90.00
#
_symmetry.space_group_name_H-M   'P 1'
#
loop_
_entity.id
_entity.type
_entity.pdbx_description
1 polymer ?
#
loop_
_entity_poly.entity_id
_entity_poly.type
_entity_poly.pdbx_seq_one_letter_code
_entity_poly.pdbx_strand_id
1 'polypeptide(L)' 'MGSDRLLMRSDWPHAEGLPQPTDYIRELSSFGADERRTVMRDNGRALVERRPA' A
#
# COMPACT_ATOMS: atom_id res chain seq x y z
N MET A 1 6.87 -8.30 11.23
CA MET A 1 6.11 -8.42 9.96
C MET A 1 6.87 -7.65 8.89
N GLY A 2 6.97 -8.17 7.67
CA GLY A 2 7.70 -7.52 6.57
C GLY A 2 6.82 -6.60 5.74
N SER A 3 7.45 -5.77 4.91
CA SER A 3 6.78 -4.87 3.96
C SER A 3 5.94 -5.61 2.91
N ASP A 4 6.20 -6.90 2.68
CA ASP A 4 5.46 -7.83 1.80
C ASP A 4 4.04 -8.16 2.27
N ARG A 5 3.70 -7.85 3.54
CA ARG A 5 2.37 -8.09 4.12
C ARG A 5 1.59 -6.83 4.45
N LEU A 6 2.12 -5.65 4.11
CA LEU A 6 1.47 -4.36 4.34
C LEU A 6 0.84 -3.84 3.04
N LEU A 7 -0.40 -3.36 3.10
CA LEU A 7 -1.14 -2.83 1.95
C LEU A 7 -1.50 -1.38 2.21
N MET A 8 -1.27 -0.50 1.22
CA MET A 8 -1.82 0.84 1.26
C MET A 8 -3.35 0.81 1.12
N ARG A 9 -4.03 1.54 2.00
CA ARG A 9 -5.45 1.88 1.90
C ARG A 9 -5.61 3.33 2.32
N SER A 10 -6.21 4.15 1.45
CA SER A 10 -6.53 5.54 1.77
C SER A 10 -7.85 5.71 2.51
N ASP A 11 -8.76 4.76 2.34
CA ASP A 11 -10.16 4.84 2.77
C ASP A 11 -10.98 5.99 2.15
N TRP A 12 -10.48 6.59 1.07
CA TRP A 12 -11.23 7.62 0.34
C TRP A 12 -12.48 7.01 -0.34
N PRO A 13 -13.66 7.66 -0.33
CA PRO A 13 -13.95 9.03 0.12
C PRO A 13 -14.52 9.13 1.55
N HIS A 14 -14.27 8.15 2.42
CA HIS A 14 -14.75 8.24 3.80
C HIS A 14 -14.07 9.38 4.57
N ALA A 15 -14.79 9.93 5.55
CA ALA A 15 -14.36 11.13 6.29
C ALA A 15 -13.10 10.89 7.15
N GLU A 16 -12.88 9.65 7.59
CA GLU A 16 -11.70 9.18 8.31
C GLU A 16 -10.49 8.91 7.41
N GLY A 17 -10.71 8.86 6.09
CA GLY A 17 -9.69 8.54 5.11
C GLY A 17 -8.76 9.70 4.77
N LEU A 18 -7.73 9.39 3.99
CA LEU A 18 -6.84 10.39 3.42
C LEU A 18 -7.53 11.10 2.25
N PRO A 19 -7.57 12.45 2.21
CA PRO A 19 -8.18 13.21 1.12
C PRO A 19 -7.43 13.05 -0.20
N GLN A 20 -6.12 12.81 -0.13
CA GLN A 20 -5.26 12.48 -1.27
C GLN A 20 -4.67 11.07 -1.03
N PRO A 21 -5.15 10.01 -1.71
CA PRO A 21 -4.71 8.64 -1.46
C PRO A 21 -3.19 8.42 -1.53
N THR A 22 -2.50 9.17 -2.40
CA THR A 22 -1.04 9.08 -2.57
C THR A 22 -0.26 9.63 -1.39
N ASP A 23 -0.86 10.46 -0.52
CA ASP A 23 -0.17 11.03 0.64
C ASP A 23 0.21 9.97 1.69
N TYR A 24 -0.37 8.75 1.62
CA TYR A 24 0.05 7.62 2.46
C TYR A 24 1.56 7.30 2.33
N ILE A 25 2.20 7.68 1.21
CA ILE A 25 3.65 7.50 1.01
C ILE A 25 4.49 8.17 2.12
N ARG A 26 3.97 9.24 2.74
CA ARG A 26 4.66 10.01 3.79
C ARG A 26 4.80 9.19 5.07
N GLU A 27 3.86 8.29 5.34
CA GLU A 27 3.88 7.36 6.49
C GLU A 27 4.99 6.31 6.35
N LEU A 28 5.51 6.09 5.13
CA LEU A 28 6.57 5.14 4.81
C LEU A 28 7.95 5.80 4.74
N SER A 29 8.16 6.91 5.43
CA SER A 29 9.40 7.70 5.36
C SER A 29 10.66 6.91 5.77
N SER A 30 10.56 5.92 6.65
CA SER A 30 11.67 5.04 7.06
C SER A 30 11.95 3.89 6.10
N PHE A 31 11.06 3.64 5.12
CA PHE A 31 11.16 2.53 4.19
C PHE A 31 12.04 2.90 2.99
N GLY A 32 12.75 1.92 2.45
CA GLY A 32 13.47 2.05 1.17
C GLY A 32 12.52 2.24 -0.01
N ALA A 33 13.05 2.67 -1.16
CA ALA A 33 12.24 2.89 -2.37
C ALA A 33 11.48 1.64 -2.83
N ASP A 34 12.12 0.47 -2.78
CA ASP A 34 11.51 -0.81 -3.17
C ASP A 34 10.42 -1.25 -2.20
N GLU A 35 10.62 -1.03 -0.90
CA GLU A 35 9.62 -1.36 0.12
C GLU A 35 8.41 -0.42 0.01
N ARG A 36 8.62 0.87 -0.24
CA ARG A 36 7.54 1.83 -0.52
C ARG A 36 6.72 1.40 -1.73
N ARG A 37 7.39 0.99 -2.82
CA ARG A 37 6.71 0.46 -4.02
C ARG A 37 5.93 -0.82 -3.72
N THR A 38 6.51 -1.70 -2.92
CA THR A 38 5.88 -2.96 -2.48
C THR A 38 4.56 -2.69 -1.75
N VAL A 39 4.57 -1.81 -0.75
CA VAL A 39 3.40 -1.47 0.06
C VAL A 39 2.35 -0.68 -0.73
N MET A 40 2.77 0.32 -1.50
CA MET A 40 1.88 1.23 -2.21
C MET A 40 1.25 0.63 -3.49
N ARG A 41 1.77 -0.49 -3.99
CA ARG A 41 1.38 -1.03 -5.30
C ARG A 41 1.44 -2.55 -5.38
N ASP A 42 2.63 -3.12 -5.20
CA ASP A 42 2.86 -4.51 -5.66
C ASP A 42 2.09 -5.53 -4.82
N ASN A 43 1.99 -5.33 -3.50
CA ASN A 43 1.22 -6.21 -2.63
C ASN A 43 -0.27 -6.21 -3.01
N GLY A 44 -0.82 -5.04 -3.33
CA GLY A 44 -2.22 -4.92 -3.76
C GLY A 44 -2.46 -5.67 -5.07
N ARG A 45 -1.53 -5.54 -6.03
CA ARG A 45 -1.58 -6.27 -7.30
C ARG A 45 -1.46 -7.78 -7.09
N ALA A 46 -0.52 -8.22 -6.27
CA ALA A 46 -0.28 -9.63 -5.99
C ALA A 46 -1.46 -10.27 -5.24
N LEU A 47 -2.18 -9.51 -4.42
CA LEU A 47 -3.38 -9.98 -3.72
C LEU A 47 -4.55 -10.26 -4.68
N VAL A 48 -4.72 -9.42 -5.70
CA VAL A 48 -5.81 -9.57 -6.68
C VAL A 48 -5.43 -10.46 -7.87
N GLU A 49 -4.16 -10.82 -8.00
CA GLU A 49 -3.68 -11.75 -9.01
C GLU A 49 -4.04 -13.19 -8.62
N ARG A 50 -4.86 -13.85 -9.46
CA ARG A 50 -5.20 -15.26 -9.26
C ARG A 50 -3.94 -16.11 -9.43
N ARG A 51 -3.62 -16.88 -8.40
CA ARG A 51 -2.56 -17.89 -8.47
C ARG A 51 -3.11 -19.20 -9.03
N PRO A 52 -2.30 -19.99 -9.77
CA PRO A 52 -2.68 -21.33 -10.16
C PRO A 52 -3.00 -22.17 -8.92
N ALA A 53 -3.91 -23.13 -9.09
CA ALA A 53 -4.26 -24.12 -8.08
C ALA A 53 -3.11 -25.12 -7.85
#